data_AF-A0A6N2YEQ2-F1
#
_entry.id   AF-A0A6N2YEQ2-F1
#
_cell.length_a   1.000
_cell.length_b   1.000
_cell.length_c   1.000
_cell.angle_alpha   90.00
_cell.angle_beta   90.00
_cell.angle_gamma   90.00
#
_symmetry.space_group_name_H-M   'P 1'
#
loop_
_entity.id
_entity.type
_entity.pdbx_description
1 polymer ?
#
loop_
_entity_poly.entity_id
_entity_poly.type
_entity_poly.pdbx_seq_one_letter_code
_entity_poly.pdbx_strand_id
1 'polypeptide(L)' 'MKIKIFKDFIGDGFDTVNLENEINNFIKSKKVIDIKQSVIYDNEIGQGFITMTVLYENTKKIDNDYKLL' A
#
# COMPACT_ATOMS: atom_id res chain seq x y z
N MET A 1 8.88 -8.44 -5.25
CA MET A 1 8.85 -7.93 -3.87
C MET A 1 7.68 -8.58 -3.13
N LYS A 2 7.72 -8.74 -1.82
CA LYS A 2 6.61 -9.28 -1.00
C LYS A 2 6.60 -8.55 0.34
N ILE A 3 5.42 -8.36 0.90
CA ILE A 3 5.16 -7.72 2.20
C ILE A 3 4.42 -8.68 3.10
N LYS A 4 4.63 -8.50 4.39
CA LYS A 4 4.04 -9.30 5.46
C LYS A 4 3.48 -8.37 6.52
N ILE A 5 2.26 -8.60 6.96
CA ILE A 5 1.61 -7.78 7.98
C ILE A 5 1.64 -8.56 9.30
N PHE A 6 2.29 -8.00 10.31
CA PHE A 6 2.34 -8.59 11.65
C PHE A 6 1.10 -8.17 12.45
N LYS A 7 0.31 -9.16 12.87
CA LYS A 7 -0.94 -8.96 13.62
C LYS A 7 -0.73 -8.19 14.91
N ASP A 8 0.43 -8.35 15.54
CA ASP A 8 0.76 -7.69 16.81
C ASP A 8 0.73 -6.15 16.72
N PHE A 9 0.78 -5.58 15.52
CA PHE A 9 0.70 -4.13 15.28
C PHE A 9 -0.69 -3.62 14.91
N ILE A 10 -1.64 -4.50 14.63
CA ILE A 10 -2.98 -4.14 14.16
C ILE A 10 -3.98 -4.85 15.08
N GLY A 11 -4.66 -4.06 15.92
CA GLY A 11 -5.49 -4.58 17.01
C GLY A 11 -6.47 -5.69 16.63
N ASP A 12 -6.87 -6.46 17.64
CA ASP A 12 -7.74 -7.62 17.48
C ASP A 12 -9.03 -7.27 16.71
N GLY A 13 -9.32 -8.05 15.65
CA GLY A 13 -10.49 -7.87 14.78
C GLY A 13 -10.18 -7.44 13.34
N PHE A 14 -8.92 -7.13 13.01
CA PHE A 14 -8.51 -6.82 11.65
C PHE A 14 -8.10 -8.08 10.88
N ASP A 15 -8.74 -8.38 9.76
CA ASP A 15 -8.35 -9.51 8.89
C ASP A 15 -7.11 -9.16 8.07
N THR A 16 -5.95 -9.33 8.70
CA THR A 16 -4.66 -9.02 8.10
C THR A 16 -4.27 -9.98 6.97
N VAL A 17 -4.86 -11.18 6.90
CA VAL A 17 -4.51 -12.18 5.88
C VAL A 17 -5.07 -11.76 4.53
N ASN A 18 -6.32 -11.31 4.49
CA ASN A 18 -6.93 -10.82 3.25
C ASN A 18 -6.21 -9.57 2.74
N LEU A 19 -5.91 -8.61 3.62
CA LEU A 19 -5.15 -7.41 3.24
C LEU A 19 -3.73 -7.76 2.74
N GLU A 20 -3.01 -8.66 3.41
CA GLU A 20 -1.68 -9.10 2.96
C GLU A 20 -1.76 -9.72 1.55
N ASN A 21 -2.79 -10.54 1.29
CA ASN A 21 -2.97 -11.17 -0.01
C ASN A 21 -3.28 -10.14 -1.10
N GLU A 22 -4.16 -9.18 -0.84
CA GLU A 22 -4.52 -8.11 -1.80
C GLU A 22 -3.30 -7.30 -2.21
N ILE A 23 -2.52 -6.79 -1.24
CA ILE A 23 -1.37 -5.95 -1.56
C ILE A 23 -0.27 -6.78 -2.26
N ASN A 24 -0.06 -8.03 -1.84
CA ASN A 24 0.90 -8.91 -2.55
C ASN A 24 0.46 -9.24 -3.97
N ASN A 25 -0.85 -9.40 -4.23
CA ASN A 25 -1.38 -9.58 -5.57
C ASN A 25 -1.20 -8.33 -6.42
N PHE A 26 -1.42 -7.14 -5.85
CA PHE A 26 -1.12 -5.87 -6.52
C PHE A 26 0.36 -5.79 -6.91
N ILE A 27 1.28 -6.08 -5.97
CA ILE A 27 2.72 -6.06 -6.20
C ILE A 27 3.14 -7.05 -7.29
N LYS A 28 2.51 -8.23 -7.36
CA LYS A 28 2.76 -9.21 -8.43
C LYS A 28 2.24 -8.74 -9.79
N SER A 29 1.12 -8.02 -9.81
CA SER A 29 0.49 -7.54 -11.04
C SER A 29 1.22 -6.35 -11.69
N LYS A 30 2.10 -5.67 -10.94
CA LYS A 30 2.84 -4.49 -11.38
C LYS A 30 4.34 -4.76 -11.36
N LYS A 31 5.11 -4.04 -12.18
CA LYS A 31 6.57 -3.99 -12.00
C LYS A 31 6.89 -2.98 -10.90
N VAL A 32 6.75 -3.41 -9.65
CA VAL A 32 7.05 -2.61 -8.46
C VAL A 32 8.55 -2.36 -8.37
N ILE A 33 8.92 -1.09 -8.20
CA ILE A 33 10.30 -0.61 -8.09
C ILE A 33 10.68 -0.47 -6.61
N ASP A 34 9.82 0.18 -5.82
CA ASP A 34 10.08 0.48 -4.41
C ASP A 34 8.79 0.48 -3.58
N ILE A 35 8.94 0.16 -2.29
CA ILE A 35 7.87 0.24 -1.30
C ILE A 35 8.42 0.95 -0.08
N LYS A 36 7.69 1.95 0.41
CA LYS A 36 8.00 2.67 1.64
C LYS A 36 6.80 2.65 2.56
N GLN A 37 7.03 2.42 3.84
CA GLN A 37 6.01 2.43 4.88
C GLN A 37 6.28 3.53 5.89
N SER A 38 5.19 4.11 6.39
CA SER A 38 5.19 5.15 7.42
C SER A 38 4.10 4.84 8.43
N VAL A 39 4.35 5.18 9.70
CA VAL A 39 3.33 5.15 10.75
C VAL A 39 2.97 6.58 11.09
N ILE A 40 1.69 6.89 11.02
CA ILE A 40 1.15 8.21 11.37
C ILE A 40 0.23 7.99 12.57
N TYR A 41 0.47 8.71 13.65
CA TYR A 41 -0.43 8.71 14.80
C TYR A 41 -1.14 10.05 14.86
N ASP A 42 -2.46 10.02 14.78
CA ASP A 42 -3.31 11.19 14.92
C ASP A 42 -3.76 11.32 16.38
N ASN A 43 -3.19 12.32 17.06
CA ASN A 43 -3.47 12.60 18.47
C ASN A 43 -4.89 13.15 18.70
N GLU A 44 -5.54 13.72 17.68
CA GLU A 44 -6.89 14.31 17.85
C GLU A 44 -7.96 13.23 17.92
N ILE A 45 -7.81 12.18 17.12
CA ILE A 45 -8.75 11.04 17.08
C ILE A 45 -8.24 9.82 17.85
N GLY A 46 -7.00 9.85 18.34
CA GLY A 46 -6.38 8.76 19.11
C GLY A 46 -6.11 7.49 18.28
N GLN A 47 -5.92 7.62 16.97
CA GLN A 47 -5.77 6.48 16.05
C GLN A 47 -4.41 6.49 15.34
N GLY A 48 -3.86 5.29 15.13
CA GLY A 48 -2.65 5.06 14.34
C GLY A 48 -2.98 4.52 12.95
N PHE A 49 -2.32 5.04 11.93
CA PHE A 49 -2.42 4.62 10.55
C PHE A 49 -1.07 4.08 10.09
N ILE A 50 -1.09 2.94 9.40
CA ILE A 50 0.05 2.46 8.64
C ILE A 50 -0.19 2.85 7.17
N THR A 51 0.69 3.68 6.62
CA THR A 51 0.63 4.08 5.22
C THR A 51 1.71 3.35 4.43
N MET A 52 1.34 2.78 3.29
CA MET A 52 2.29 2.15 2.36
C MET A 52 2.26 2.85 1.02
N THR A 53 3.39 3.40 0.60
CA THR A 53 3.59 4.00 -0.71
C THR A 53 4.31 3.01 -1.61
N VAL A 54 3.73 2.73 -2.78
CA VAL A 54 4.28 1.79 -3.76
C VAL A 54 4.64 2.53 -5.04
N LEU A 55 5.92 2.55 -5.39
CA LEU A 55 6.40 3.03 -6.68
C LEU A 55 6.44 1.85 -7.64
N TYR A 56 5.76 1.95 -8.78
CA TYR A 56 5.69 0.89 -9.78
C TYR A 56 5.65 1.44 -11.20
N GLU A 57 6.17 0.68 -12.16
CA GLU A 57 6.00 1.01 -13.57
C GLU A 57 4.59 0.65 -14.03
N ASN A 58 3.94 1.59 -14.70
CA ASN A 58 2.68 1.31 -15.36
C ASN A 58 2.96 0.69 -16.72
N THR A 59 2.81 -0.63 -16.82
CA THR A 59 3.09 -1.40 -18.04
C THR A 59 1.98 -1.29 -19.09
N LYS A 60 0.83 -0.68 -18.77
CA LYS A 60 -0.16 -0.28 -19.76
C LYS A 60 0.22 1.10 -20.29
N LYS A 61 0.35 1.24 -21.62
CA LYS A 61 0.36 2.56 -22.28
C LYS A 61 -0.86 3.31 -21.78
N ILE A 62 -0.64 4.36 -21.00
CA ILE A 62 -1.65 5.39 -20.82
C ILE A 62 -1.45 6.31 -22.01
N ASP A 63 -2.43 6.37 -22.91
CA ASP A 63 -2.50 7.48 -23.86
C ASP A 63 -2.78 8.73 -23.03
N ASN A 64 -1.69 9.34 -22.55
CA ASN A 64 -1.71 10.52 -21.70
C ASN A 64 -2.09 11.72 -22.56
N ASP A 65 -3.38 11.92 -22.76
CA ASP A 65 -3.96 13.12 -23.35
C ASP A 65 -4.01 14.27 -22.31
N TYR A 66 -2.92 14.43 -21.54
CA TYR A 66 -2.76 15.56 -20.65
C TYR A 66 -2.52 16.80 -21.51
N LYS A 67 -3.60 17.50 -21.87
CA LYS A 67 -3.52 18.91 -22.21
C LYS A 67 -3.01 19.64 -20.98
N LEU A 68 -1.78 20.15 -21.07
CA LEU A 68 -1.30 21.22 -20.20
C LEU A 68 -2.36 22.34 -20.26
N LEU A 69 -3.08 22.52 -19.15
CA LEU A 69 -3.95 23.68 -18.92
C LEU A 69 -3.10 24.91 -18.65
#